data_AF-W7FUK6-F1
#
_entry.id   AF-W7FUK6-F1
#
_cell.length_a   1.000
_cell.length_b   1.000
_cell.length_c   1.000
_cell.angle_alpha   90.00
_cell.angle_beta   90.00
_cell.angle_gamma   90.00
#
_symmetry.space_group_name_H-M   'P 1'
#
loop_
_entity.id
_entity.type
_entity.pdbx_description
1 polymer ?
#
loop_
_entity_poly.entity_id
_entity_poly.type
_entity_poly.pdbx_seq_one_letter_code
_entity_poly.pdbx_strand_id
1 'polypeptide(L)'
;MNNMNNNEHDDLRNMNEKENFFVPIDDATFQTVPALIRRRAKLQDINMIYKTLYDMAIKYGNCLPVEKLELMRMNLQVFGQTGEAKIATLRYLKIIEVLNKNSSVRLLQCLGLKKKKKKKKTCIGK
;
A
#
# COMPACT_ATOMS: atom_id res chain seq x y z
N MET A 1 -52.03 4.75 -7.87
CA MET A 1 -51.00 5.47 -7.10
C MET A 1 -49.80 4.56 -6.91
N ASN A 2 -48.63 5.05 -7.34
CA ASN A 2 -47.26 4.82 -6.85
C ASN A 2 -46.75 3.35 -6.87
N ASN A 3 -45.54 3.04 -7.31
CA ASN A 3 -44.31 3.66 -6.85
C ASN A 3 -43.16 3.38 -7.82
N MET A 4 -42.49 4.46 -8.21
CA MET A 4 -41.20 4.50 -8.89
C MET A 4 -40.13 4.15 -7.86
N ASN A 5 -39.22 3.23 -8.16
CA ASN A 5 -37.93 3.22 -7.49
C ASN A 5 -36.84 2.78 -8.47
N ASN A 6 -36.08 3.78 -8.90
CA ASN A 6 -34.81 3.65 -9.57
C ASN A 6 -33.84 2.94 -8.62
N ASN A 7 -33.16 1.90 -9.09
CA ASN A 7 -31.88 1.50 -8.51
C ASN A 7 -30.90 1.40 -9.66
N GLU A 8 -30.11 2.47 -9.76
CA GLU A 8 -29.09 2.69 -10.76
C GLU A 8 -27.91 1.76 -10.53
N HIS A 9 -27.51 1.11 -11.62
CA HIS A 9 -26.15 0.76 -12.00
C HIS A 9 -25.30 -0.01 -10.97
N ASP A 10 -25.46 -1.32 -11.09
CA ASP A 10 -24.38 -2.29 -11.24
C ASP A 10 -23.09 -1.68 -11.85
N ASP A 11 -22.05 -1.49 -11.02
CA ASP A 11 -20.69 -1.33 -11.53
C ASP A 11 -19.72 -2.17 -10.67
N LEU A 12 -19.64 -3.43 -11.09
CA LEU A 12 -18.37 -4.13 -11.31
C LEU A 12 -17.39 -4.21 -10.14
N ARG A 13 -17.78 -4.86 -9.04
CA ARG A 13 -16.80 -5.50 -8.14
C ARG A 13 -16.38 -6.87 -8.65
N ASN A 14 -15.88 -6.94 -9.89
CA ASN A 14 -15.11 -8.09 -10.34
C ASN A 14 -13.62 -7.81 -10.05
N MET A 15 -13.21 -8.04 -8.80
CA MET A 15 -11.81 -8.02 -8.40
C MET A 15 -11.47 -9.35 -7.76
N ASN A 16 -11.36 -10.35 -8.61
CA ASN A 16 -10.38 -11.45 -8.54
C ASN A 16 -10.16 -12.01 -7.14
N GLU A 17 -10.80 -13.14 -6.84
CA GLU A 17 -10.54 -14.05 -5.71
C GLU A 17 -9.13 -14.70 -5.80
N LYS A 18 -8.09 -13.91 -6.05
CA LYS A 18 -6.71 -14.34 -5.84
C LYS A 18 -6.40 -14.11 -4.38
N GLU A 19 -6.69 -15.12 -3.55
CA GLU A 19 -6.27 -15.23 -2.14
C GLU A 19 -5.88 -13.87 -1.54
N ASN A 20 -6.86 -13.10 -1.06
CA ASN A 20 -6.66 -11.76 -0.52
C ASN A 20 -5.81 -11.83 0.77
N PHE A 21 -4.49 -12.01 0.61
CA PHE A 21 -3.49 -11.88 1.67
C PHE A 21 -3.31 -10.42 2.12
N PHE A 22 -4.01 -9.48 1.48
CA PHE A 22 -4.06 -8.10 1.94
C PHE A 22 -4.90 -7.99 3.20
N VAL A 23 -4.25 -7.68 4.31
CA VAL A 23 -4.91 -7.40 5.58
C VAL A 23 -4.86 -5.88 5.80
N PRO A 24 -6.01 -5.17 5.73
CA PRO A 24 -6.06 -3.75 6.05
C PRO A 24 -5.72 -3.52 7.53
N ILE A 25 -5.35 -2.29 7.88
CA ILE A 25 -5.10 -1.89 9.25
C ILE A 25 -6.44 -1.63 9.93
N ASP A 26 -6.72 -2.33 11.02
CA ASP A 26 -7.89 -2.10 11.87
C ASP A 26 -7.70 -0.86 12.77
N ASP A 27 -8.82 -0.32 13.29
CA ASP A 27 -8.77 0.87 14.16
C ASP A 27 -7.91 0.63 15.40
N ALA A 28 -8.00 -0.53 16.05
CA ALA A 28 -7.19 -0.86 17.21
C ALA A 28 -5.68 -0.71 16.92
N THR A 29 -5.22 -1.28 15.80
CA THR A 29 -3.83 -1.17 15.34
C THR A 29 -3.45 0.27 14.96
N PHE A 30 -4.39 1.02 14.37
CA PHE A 30 -4.16 2.42 14.07
C PHE A 30 -4.05 3.28 15.34
N GLN A 31 -4.82 2.99 16.38
CA GLN A 31 -4.77 3.70 17.67
C GLN A 31 -3.47 3.45 18.44
N THR A 32 -2.76 2.34 18.19
CA THR A 32 -1.43 2.12 18.81
C THR A 32 -0.38 3.12 18.31
N VAL A 33 -0.63 3.80 17.18
CA VAL A 33 0.28 4.80 16.64
C VAL A 33 0.10 6.12 17.40
N PRO A 34 1.17 6.71 17.95
CA PRO A 34 1.09 7.98 18.67
C PRO A 34 0.42 9.09 17.85
N ALA A 35 -0.43 9.90 18.50
CA ALA A 35 -1.14 11.01 17.85
C ALA A 35 -0.19 12.00 17.15
N LEU A 36 1.02 12.19 17.69
CA LEU A 36 2.08 13.02 17.10
C LEU A 36 2.53 12.55 15.72
N ILE A 37 2.45 11.23 15.45
CA ILE A 37 2.80 10.62 14.17
C ILE A 37 1.59 10.63 13.24
N ARG A 38 0.41 10.28 13.77
CA ARG A 38 -0.84 10.28 13.01
C ARG A 38 -1.19 11.68 12.50
N ARG A 39 -0.98 12.73 13.29
CA ARG A 39 -1.35 14.12 12.98
C ARG A 39 -2.75 14.22 12.37
N ARG A 40 -2.85 14.51 11.06
CA ARG A 40 -4.11 14.63 10.30
C ARG A 40 -4.42 13.40 9.43
N ALA A 41 -3.67 12.31 9.57
CA ALA A 41 -3.85 11.09 8.80
C ALA A 41 -5.11 10.35 9.27
N LYS A 42 -5.96 9.97 8.32
CA LYS A 42 -7.16 9.15 8.56
C LYS A 42 -6.86 7.68 8.26
N LEU A 43 -7.49 6.78 9.01
CA LEU A 43 -7.35 5.33 8.79
C LEU A 43 -7.72 4.93 7.36
N GLN A 44 -8.83 5.46 6.84
CA GLN A 44 -9.29 5.20 5.47
C GLN A 44 -8.21 5.58 4.44
N ASP A 45 -7.62 6.77 4.57
CA ASP A 45 -6.58 7.22 3.65
C ASP A 45 -5.31 6.35 3.72
N ILE A 46 -4.94 5.91 4.93
CA ILE A 46 -3.78 5.06 5.16
C ILE A 46 -3.99 3.70 4.52
N ASN A 47 -5.15 3.08 4.74
CA ASN A 47 -5.51 1.80 4.13
C ASN A 47 -5.60 1.90 2.61
N MET A 48 -6.06 3.03 2.07
CA MET A 48 -6.06 3.27 0.63
C MET A 48 -4.64 3.30 0.06
N ILE A 49 -3.71 4.03 0.69
CA ILE A 49 -2.30 4.05 0.26
C ILE A 49 -1.68 2.66 0.35
N TYR A 50 -1.92 1.95 1.47
CA TYR A 50 -1.38 0.62 1.66
C TYR A 50 -1.91 -0.37 0.62
N LYS A 51 -3.21 -0.33 0.33
CA LYS A 51 -3.86 -1.13 -0.73
C LYS A 51 -3.21 -0.87 -2.08
N THR A 52 -3.03 0.40 -2.48
CA THR A 52 -2.42 0.73 -3.78
C THR A 52 -0.98 0.24 -3.87
N LEU A 53 -0.18 0.41 -2.81
CA LEU A 53 1.19 -0.12 -2.75
C LEU A 53 1.20 -1.65 -2.90
N TYR A 54 0.26 -2.32 -2.22
CA TYR A 54 0.14 -3.78 -2.26
C TYR A 54 -0.30 -4.28 -3.65
N ASP A 55 -1.36 -3.69 -4.23
CA ASP A 55 -1.87 -4.03 -5.55
C ASP A 55 -0.78 -3.88 -6.62
N MET A 56 0.07 -2.85 -6.49
CA MET A 56 1.27 -2.71 -7.30
C MET A 56 2.27 -3.83 -7.08
N ALA A 57 2.62 -4.12 -5.84
CA ALA A 57 3.61 -5.16 -5.56
C ALA A 57 3.15 -6.50 -6.16
N ILE A 58 1.86 -6.83 -6.07
CA ILE A 58 1.23 -7.97 -6.75
C ILE A 58 1.32 -7.85 -8.27
N LYS A 59 0.94 -6.70 -8.86
CA LYS A 59 0.98 -6.45 -10.31
C LYS A 59 2.38 -6.61 -10.90
N TYR A 60 3.39 -6.06 -10.24
CA TYR A 60 4.79 -6.15 -10.67
C TYR A 60 5.47 -7.46 -10.23
N GLY A 61 4.84 -8.24 -9.35
CA GLY A 61 5.42 -9.46 -8.82
C GLY A 61 6.64 -9.22 -7.92
N ASN A 62 6.80 -8.01 -7.35
CA ASN A 62 7.91 -7.66 -6.47
C ASN A 62 7.59 -6.47 -5.55
N CYS A 63 8.13 -6.45 -4.35
CA CYS A 63 8.11 -5.29 -3.45
C CYS A 63 9.36 -4.42 -3.64
N LEU A 64 9.60 -4.00 -4.87
CA LEU A 64 10.68 -3.05 -5.09
C LEU A 64 10.35 -1.70 -4.43
N PRO A 65 11.37 -0.94 -4.03
CA PRO A 65 11.18 0.45 -3.67
C PRO A 65 10.45 1.18 -4.79
N VAL A 66 9.32 1.78 -4.47
CA VAL A 66 8.54 2.64 -5.34
C VAL A 66 9.06 4.06 -5.18
N GLU A 67 9.52 4.66 -6.27
CA GLU A 67 10.02 6.03 -6.25
C GLU A 67 8.89 7.06 -6.14
N LYS A 68 9.27 8.27 -5.69
CA LYS A 68 8.37 9.41 -5.55
C LYS A 68 7.57 9.72 -6.82
N LEU A 69 8.20 9.64 -7.98
CA LEU A 69 7.54 9.91 -9.26
C LEU A 69 6.42 8.90 -9.53
N GLU A 70 6.67 7.61 -9.29
CA GLU A 70 5.66 6.57 -9.49
C GLU A 70 4.49 6.75 -8.52
N LEU A 71 4.77 7.03 -7.25
CA LEU A 71 3.76 7.36 -6.24
C LEU A 71 2.89 8.56 -6.67
N MET A 72 3.49 9.61 -7.26
CA MET A 72 2.75 10.75 -7.82
C MET A 72 1.87 10.36 -9.01
N ARG A 73 2.37 9.51 -9.91
CA ARG A 73 1.60 9.02 -11.08
C ARG A 73 0.38 8.19 -10.69
N MET A 74 0.42 7.56 -9.53
CA MET A 74 -0.70 6.79 -8.96
C MET A 74 -1.73 7.64 -8.22
N ASN A 75 -1.63 8.96 -8.30
CA ASN A 75 -2.50 9.89 -7.59
C ASN A 75 -2.55 9.65 -6.06
N LEU A 76 -1.48 9.05 -5.52
CA LEU A 76 -1.34 8.86 -4.08
C LEU A 76 -0.88 10.19 -3.47
N GLN A 77 -1.70 10.77 -2.61
CA GLN A 77 -1.32 11.95 -1.81
C GLN A 77 -0.37 11.56 -0.66
N VAL A 78 0.80 11.03 -1.01
CA VAL A 78 1.85 10.61 -0.07
C VAL A 78 2.93 11.67 0.14
N PHE A 79 2.88 12.77 -0.62
CA PHE A 79 3.78 13.92 -0.50
C PHE A 79 3.01 15.19 -0.10
N GLY A 80 3.53 15.93 0.89
CA GLY A 80 2.87 17.09 1.53
C GLY A 80 2.67 16.87 3.04
N GLN A 81 2.32 17.91 3.81
CA GLN A 81 2.21 17.82 5.28
C GLN A 81 1.28 16.67 5.75
N THR A 82 0.18 16.44 5.03
CA THR A 82 -0.78 15.37 5.34
C THR A 82 -0.32 14.00 4.80
N GLY A 83 0.42 13.97 3.69
CA GLY A 83 0.94 12.73 3.07
C GLY A 83 2.08 12.12 3.87
N GLU A 84 2.99 12.95 4.39
CA GLU A 84 4.10 12.51 5.24
C GLU A 84 3.61 11.82 6.52
N ALA A 85 2.54 12.31 7.13
CA ALA A 85 1.94 11.68 8.32
C ALA A 85 1.37 10.28 8.01
N LYS A 86 0.78 10.08 6.83
CA LYS A 86 0.27 8.78 6.38
C LYS A 86 1.41 7.78 6.18
N ILE A 87 2.49 8.21 5.51
CA ILE A 87 3.70 7.40 5.33
C ILE A 87 4.41 7.12 6.66
N ALA A 88 4.51 8.11 7.54
CA ALA A 88 5.10 7.94 8.87
C ALA A 88 4.31 6.94 9.72
N THR A 89 2.98 6.95 9.61
CA THR A 89 2.11 5.98 10.28
C THR A 89 2.37 4.55 9.79
N LEU A 90 2.39 4.34 8.47
CA LEU A 90 2.72 3.04 7.88
C LEU A 90 4.14 2.56 8.25
N ARG A 91 5.10 3.49 8.35
CA ARG A 91 6.47 3.21 8.76
C ARG A 91 6.54 2.82 10.24
N TYR A 92 5.80 3.49 11.11
CA TYR A 92 5.73 3.17 12.54
C TYR A 92 5.18 1.76 12.77
N LEU A 93 4.15 1.39 12.00
CA LEU A 93 3.55 0.05 12.02
C LEU A 93 4.45 -1.03 11.37
N LYS A 94 5.64 -0.67 10.87
CA LYS A 94 6.58 -1.58 10.17
C LYS A 94 5.96 -2.30 8.96
N ILE A 95 5.00 -1.65 8.31
CA ILE A 95 4.40 -2.14 7.06
C ILE A 95 5.25 -1.72 5.87
N ILE A 96 5.82 -0.51 5.94
CA ILE A 96 6.68 0.05 4.91
C ILE A 96 8.02 0.51 5.47
N GLU A 97 8.99 0.59 4.57
CA GLU A 97 10.28 1.20 4.80
C GLU A 97 10.46 2.38 3.84
N VAL A 98 10.93 3.50 4.37
CA VAL A 98 11.23 4.71 3.61
C VAL A 98 12.74 4.82 3.44
N LEU A 99 13.20 4.85 2.19
CA LEU A 99 14.60 4.97 1.81
C LEU A 99 14.94 6.44 1.60
N ASN A 100 15.56 7.06 2.61
CA ASN A 100 15.85 8.50 2.64
C ASN A 100 16.70 9.00 1.47
N LYS A 101 17.54 8.14 0.87
CA LYS A 101 18.41 8.52 -0.25
C LYS A 101 17.64 8.96 -1.49
N ASN A 102 16.54 8.28 -1.80
CA ASN A 102 15.76 8.51 -3.03
C ASN A 102 14.29 8.86 -2.73
N SER A 103 13.93 9.05 -1.45
CA SER A 103 12.55 9.18 -1.00
C SER A 103 11.63 8.06 -1.52
N SER A 104 12.17 6.86 -1.70
CA SER A 104 11.42 5.71 -2.20
C SER A 104 10.80 4.93 -1.04
N VAL A 105 9.64 4.34 -1.30
CA VAL A 105 8.86 3.59 -0.30
C VAL A 105 8.82 2.13 -0.70
N ARG A 106 9.20 1.24 0.21
CA ARG A 106 9.20 -0.21 -0.01
C ARG A 106 8.23 -0.88 0.96
N LEU A 107 7.42 -1.81 0.48
CA LEU A 107 6.66 -2.72 1.36
C LEU A 107 7.62 -3.69 2.04
N LEU A 108 7.53 -3.80 3.36
CA LEU A 108 8.29 -4.78 4.13
C LEU A 108 7.68 -6.18 4.01
N GLN A 109 6.36 -6.25 3.93
CA GLN A 109 5.63 -7.50 3.88
C GLN A 109 5.04 -7.74 2.48
N CYS A 110 5.61 -8.72 1.79
CA CYS A 110 5.24 -9.14 0.43
C CYS A 110 4.39 -10.41 0.45
N LEU A 111 3.44 -10.52 1.38
CA LEU A 111 2.58 -11.71 1.44
C LEU A 111 1.86 -11.88 0.09
N GLY A 112 1.71 -13.12 -0.38
CA GLY A 112 1.14 -13.43 -1.69
C GLY A 112 2.09 -13.33 -2.89
N LEU A 113 3.30 -12.80 -2.73
CA LEU A 113 4.29 -12.76 -3.81
C LEU A 113 5.06 -14.08 -3.90
N LYS A 114 4.74 -14.89 -4.91
CA LYS A 114 5.59 -16.04 -5.32
C LYS A 114 6.98 -15.51 -5.63
N LYS A 115 7.91 -15.63 -4.67
CA LYS A 115 9.33 -15.28 -4.83
C LYS A 115 9.83 -15.97 -6.11
N LYS A 116 10.04 -15.23 -7.20
CA LYS A 116 10.92 -15.72 -8.27
C LYS A 116 12.28 -15.89 -7.61
N LYS A 117 12.70 -17.15 -7.39
CA LYS A 117 14.03 -17.51 -6.90
C LYS A 117 15.05 -16.66 -7.67
N LYS A 118 15.74 -15.76 -6.98
CA LYS A 118 16.97 -15.16 -7.52
C LYS A 118 17.86 -16.34 -7.89
N LYS A 119 18.08 -16.56 -9.19
CA LYS A 119 19.10 -17.49 -9.68
C LYS A 119 20.41 -16.98 -9.08
N LYS A 120 20.95 -17.68 -8.08
CA LYS A 120 22.30 -17.42 -7.56
C LYS A 120 23.20 -17.48 -8.79
N LYS A 121 23.77 -16.35 -9.22
CA LYS A 121 24.97 -16.39 -10.05
C LYS A 121 26.04 -16.95 -9.14
N THR A 122 26.34 -18.23 -9.29
CA THR A 122 27.57 -18.82 -8.80
C THR A 122 28.71 -18.10 -9.51
N CYS A 123 29.40 -17.24 -8.77
CA CYS A 123 30.73 -16.81 -9.14
C CYS A 123 31.60 -18.07 -9.03
N ILE A 124 31.86 -18.73 -10.16
CA ILE A 124 32.95 -19.70 -10.24
C ILE A 124 34.22 -18.85 -10.24
N GLY A 125 34.96 -18.96 -9.14
CA GLY A 125 36.21 -18.25 -8.94
C GLY A 125 37.39 -18.92 -9.63
N LYS A 126 38.48 -18.14 -9.63
CA LYS A 126 39.85 -18.38 -10.08
C LYS A 126 40.08 -18.38 -11.58
#